data_AF-A0A917NLE6-F1
#
_entry.id   AF-A0A917NLE6-F1
#
_cell.length_a   1.000
_cell.length_b   1.000
_cell.length_c   1.000
_cell.angle_alpha   90.00
_cell.angle_beta   90.00
_cell.angle_gamma   90.00
#
_symmetry.space_group_name_H-M   'P 1'
#
loop_
_entity.id
_entity.type
_entity.pdbx_description
1 polymer ?
#
loop_
_entity_poly.entity_id
_entity_poly.type
_entity_poly.pdbx_seq_one_letter_code
_entity_poly.pdbx_strand_id
1 'polypeptide(L)'
;MTNMRVTPETLTGHADGCDSLADKFGQLADVLHQARVDDQCFGPIGQVIGMLNGYYDGLEECQNLARKAQDFLKRTSQSLRDTEKDHAESDRRNAEMLANIAKELAG
;
A
#
# COMPACT_ATOMS: atom_id res chain seq x y z
N MET A 1 -24.22 10.96 -7.94
CA MET A 1 -22.85 10.43 -7.90
C MET A 1 -21.94 11.53 -8.42
N THR A 2 -21.07 12.06 -7.56
CA THR A 2 -20.17 13.17 -7.88
C THR A 2 -19.26 12.73 -9.04
N ASN A 3 -19.22 13.51 -10.12
CA ASN A 3 -18.36 13.27 -11.28
C ASN A 3 -16.90 13.48 -10.86
N MET A 4 -16.33 12.49 -10.18
CA MET A 4 -14.92 12.49 -9.82
C MET A 4 -14.14 12.19 -11.10
N ARG A 5 -13.59 13.23 -11.72
CA ARG A 5 -12.65 13.09 -12.83
C ARG A 5 -11.36 12.49 -12.27
N VAL A 6 -11.29 11.17 -12.25
CA VAL A 6 -10.07 10.43 -11.91
C VAL A 6 -9.18 10.48 -13.15
N THR A 7 -8.06 11.21 -13.05
CA THR A 7 -7.07 11.25 -14.12
C THR A 7 -5.96 10.21 -13.88
N PRO A 8 -5.24 9.78 -14.92
CA PRO A 8 -4.04 8.93 -14.79
C PRO A 8 -3.02 9.47 -13.76
N GLU A 9 -2.81 10.78 -13.72
CA GLU A 9 -1.91 11.45 -12.79
C GLU A 9 -2.40 11.36 -11.34
N THR A 10 -3.73 11.36 -11.14
CA THR A 10 -4.33 11.18 -9.82
C THR A 10 -4.14 9.74 -9.33
N LEU A 11 -4.32 8.76 -10.22
CA LEU A 11 -4.12 7.35 -9.91
C LEU A 11 -2.67 7.05 -9.53
N THR A 12 -1.72 7.54 -10.33
CA THR A 12 -0.28 7.37 -10.09
C THR A 12 0.16 8.08 -8.80
N GLY A 13 -0.28 9.31 -8.57
CA GLY A 13 0.01 10.02 -7.32
C GLY A 13 -0.55 9.32 -6.07
N HIS A 14 -1.74 8.71 -6.16
CA HIS A 14 -2.29 7.88 -5.08
C HIS A 14 -1.53 6.57 -4.91
N ALA A 15 -1.05 5.95 -5.99
CA ALA A 15 -0.22 4.76 -5.92
C ALA A 15 1.12 5.05 -5.18
N ASP A 16 1.79 6.14 -5.55
CA ASP A 16 3.03 6.58 -4.90
C ASP A 16 2.81 6.91 -3.42
N GLY A 17 1.68 7.54 -3.08
CA GLY A 17 1.27 7.77 -1.70
C GLY A 17 1.06 6.47 -0.91
N CYS A 18 0.44 5.47 -1.53
CA CYS A 18 0.28 4.14 -0.94
C CYS A 18 1.63 3.47 -0.71
N ASP A 19 2.56 3.53 -1.67
CA ASP A 19 3.92 2.97 -1.54
C ASP A 19 4.67 3.64 -0.37
N SER A 20 4.63 4.98 -0.29
CA SER A 20 5.27 5.71 0.82
C SER A 20 4.70 5.34 2.19
N LEU A 21 3.38 5.18 2.31
CA LEU A 21 2.76 4.75 3.56
C LEU A 21 3.10 3.28 3.87
N ALA A 22 3.15 2.42 2.86
CA ALA A 22 3.51 1.01 3.03
C ALA A 22 4.92 0.86 3.61
N ASP A 23 5.88 1.67 3.15
CA ASP A 23 7.23 1.68 3.67
C ASP A 23 7.27 2.12 5.14
N LYS A 24 6.49 3.15 5.50
CA LYS A 24 6.38 3.61 6.90
C LYS A 24 5.77 2.55 7.82
N PHE A 25 4.76 1.82 7.37
CA PHE A 25 4.19 0.71 8.14
C PHE A 25 5.16 -0.47 8.25
N GLY A 26 5.97 -0.72 7.22
CA GLY A 26 7.08 -1.68 7.31
C GLY A 26 8.09 -1.29 8.40
N GLN A 27 8.55 -0.03 8.38
CA GLN A 27 9.45 0.51 9.41
C GLN A 27 8.85 0.43 10.81
N LEU A 28 7.56 0.73 10.96
CA LEU A 28 6.85 0.59 12.24
C LEU A 28 6.86 -0.86 12.73
N ALA A 29 6.60 -1.82 11.84
CA ALA A 29 6.65 -3.24 12.20
C ALA A 29 8.04 -3.69 12.67
N ASP A 30 9.10 -3.11 12.12
CA ASP A 30 10.48 -3.41 12.52
C ASP A 30 10.82 -2.76 13.88
N VAL A 31 10.38 -1.53 14.14
CA VAL A 31 10.52 -0.88 15.46
C VAL A 31 9.78 -1.65 16.54
N LEU A 32 8.55 -2.11 16.26
CA LEU A 32 7.77 -2.93 17.20
C LEU A 32 8.46 -4.28 17.47
N HIS A 33 9.13 -4.86 16.47
CA HIS A 33 9.95 -6.04 16.67
C HIS A 33 11.12 -5.78 17.62
N GLN A 34 11.83 -4.66 17.42
CA GLN A 34 12.95 -4.26 18.27
C GLN A 34 12.49 -4.07 19.72
N ALA A 35 11.35 -3.41 19.94
CA ALA A 35 10.76 -3.22 21.26
C ALA A 35 10.42 -4.55 21.96
N ARG A 36 10.11 -5.61 21.21
CA ARG A 36 9.86 -6.95 21.76
C ARG A 36 11.14 -7.66 22.21
N VAL A 37 12.24 -7.50 21.46
CA VAL A 37 13.50 -8.23 21.70
C VAL A 37 14.46 -7.48 22.63
N ASP A 38 14.21 -6.20 22.89
CA ASP A 38 14.98 -5.40 23.85
C ASP A 38 14.59 -5.73 25.29
N ASP A 39 15.17 -6.82 25.79
CA ASP A 39 15.01 -7.36 27.16
C ASP A 39 15.50 -6.38 28.27
N GLN A 40 16.13 -5.25 27.91
CA GLN A 40 16.67 -4.29 28.87
C GLN A 40 15.61 -3.39 29.51
N CYS A 41 14.40 -3.30 28.94
CA CYS A 41 13.40 -2.35 29.42
C CYS A 41 12.81 -2.67 30.80
N PHE A 42 12.82 -3.93 31.26
CA PHE A 42 12.05 -4.31 32.47
C PHE A 42 12.85 -4.99 33.59
N GLY A 43 14.15 -5.25 33.39
CA GLY A 43 15.05 -5.80 34.41
C GLY A 43 14.57 -7.12 35.05
N PRO A 44 15.24 -7.59 36.11
CA PRO A 44 14.90 -8.86 36.77
C PRO A 44 13.49 -8.89 37.41
N ILE A 45 12.90 -7.71 37.67
CA ILE A 45 11.60 -7.57 38.35
C ILE A 45 10.44 -7.82 37.39
N GLY A 46 10.59 -7.47 36.10
CA GLY A 46 9.54 -7.69 35.09
C GLY A 46 9.25 -9.16 34.80
N GLN A 47 10.23 -10.05 34.92
CA GLN A 47 10.06 -11.49 34.63
C GLN A 47 9.24 -12.23 35.69
N VAL A 48 9.06 -11.67 36.89
CA VAL A 48 8.47 -12.37 38.04
C VAL A 48 6.93 -12.37 38.03
N ILE A 49 6.30 -11.53 37.20
CA ILE A 49 4.85 -11.41 37.14
C ILE A 49 4.48 -11.40 35.65
N GLY A 50 3.57 -12.26 35.20
CA GLY A 50 3.10 -12.39 33.80
C GLY A 50 2.50 -11.12 33.15
N MET A 51 2.73 -9.95 33.76
CA MET A 51 2.50 -8.61 33.26
C MET A 51 3.25 -8.32 31.94
N LEU A 52 4.41 -8.95 31.71
CA LEU A 52 5.15 -8.80 30.44
C LEU A 52 4.54 -9.58 29.27
N ASN A 53 3.79 -10.67 29.53
CA ASN A 53 3.18 -11.45 28.45
C ASN A 53 2.18 -10.62 27.66
N GLY A 54 1.30 -9.89 28.34
CA GLY A 54 0.34 -9.00 27.67
C GLY A 54 1.00 -7.84 26.90
N TYR A 55 2.15 -7.35 27.38
CA TYR A 55 2.95 -6.37 26.66
C TYR A 55 3.52 -6.95 25.35
N TYR A 56 4.12 -8.13 25.42
CA TYR A 56 4.68 -8.81 24.24
C TYR A 56 3.60 -9.25 23.25
N ASP A 57 2.47 -9.75 23.73
CA ASP A 57 1.31 -10.09 22.90
C ASP A 57 0.77 -8.84 22.18
N GLY A 58 0.63 -7.72 22.89
CA GLY A 58 0.22 -6.45 22.30
C GLY A 58 1.22 -5.92 21.25
N LEU A 59 2.53 -6.03 21.51
CA LEU A 59 3.55 -5.67 20.53
C LEU A 59 3.48 -6.55 19.27
N GLU A 60 3.27 -7.86 19.44
CA GLU A 60 3.13 -8.79 18.33
C GLU A 60 1.86 -8.50 17.51
N GLU A 61 0.73 -8.20 18.16
CA GLU A 61 -0.50 -7.79 17.49
C GLU A 61 -0.32 -6.49 16.71
N CYS A 62 0.30 -5.46 17.31
CA CYS A 62 0.60 -4.21 16.62
C CYS A 62 1.54 -4.43 15.44
N GLN A 63 2.57 -5.26 15.59
CA GLN A 63 3.49 -5.60 14.50
C GLN A 63 2.73 -6.27 13.34
N ASN A 64 1.88 -7.24 13.65
CA ASN A 64 1.08 -7.94 12.65
C ASN A 64 0.10 -7.01 11.94
N LEU A 65 -0.53 -6.08 12.66
CA LEU A 65 -1.42 -5.10 12.07
C LEU A 65 -0.65 -4.13 11.15
N ALA A 66 0.54 -3.68 11.55
CA ALA A 66 1.40 -2.86 10.72
C ALA A 66 1.80 -3.58 9.41
N ARG A 67 2.16 -4.87 9.47
CA ARG A 67 2.43 -5.68 8.27
C ARG A 67 1.20 -5.82 7.37
N LYS A 68 0.02 -6.06 7.93
CA LYS A 68 -1.24 -6.12 7.16
C LYS A 68 -1.54 -4.79 6.46
N ALA A 69 -1.33 -3.66 7.14
CA ALA A 69 -1.49 -2.34 6.56
C ALA A 69 -0.52 -2.10 5.40
N GLN A 70 0.76 -2.47 5.58
CA GLN A 70 1.77 -2.44 4.52
C GLN A 70 1.33 -3.24 3.28
N ASP A 71 0.89 -4.49 3.48
CA ASP A 71 0.46 -5.35 2.38
C ASP A 71 -0.78 -4.84 1.66
N PHE A 72 -1.75 -4.30 2.41
CA PHE A 72 -2.93 -3.67 1.85
C PHE A 72 -2.54 -2.50 0.94
N LEU A 73 -1.69 -1.59 1.42
CA LEU A 73 -1.24 -0.42 0.66
C LEU A 73 -0.46 -0.80 -0.60
N LYS A 74 0.43 -1.81 -0.53
CA LYS A 74 1.13 -2.33 -1.72
C LYS A 74 0.17 -2.88 -2.77
N ARG A 75 -0.84 -3.63 -2.35
CA ARG A 75 -1.88 -4.15 -3.27
C ARG A 75 -2.71 -3.03 -3.88
N THR A 76 -3.06 -2.02 -3.09
CA THR A 76 -3.78 -0.84 -3.58
C THR A 76 -2.95 -0.07 -4.59
N SER A 77 -1.66 0.18 -4.32
CA SER A 77 -0.72 0.81 -5.27
C SER A 77 -0.68 0.05 -6.60
N GLN A 78 -0.50 -1.28 -6.53
CA GLN A 78 -0.48 -2.11 -7.74
C GLN A 78 -1.79 -2.00 -8.53
N SER A 79 -2.94 -2.09 -7.85
CA SER A 79 -4.25 -1.96 -8.50
C SER A 79 -4.46 -0.60 -9.17
N LEU A 80 -3.94 0.48 -8.58
CA LEU A 80 -4.03 1.81 -9.16
C LEU A 80 -3.14 1.94 -10.41
N ARG A 81 -1.93 1.37 -10.38
CA ARG A 81 -1.03 1.32 -11.54
C ARG A 81 -1.60 0.47 -12.67
N ASP A 82 -2.21 -0.67 -12.34
CA ASP A 82 -2.87 -1.53 -13.33
C ASP A 82 -4.06 -0.80 -13.98
N THR A 83 -4.85 -0.07 -13.18
CA THR A 83 -5.97 0.74 -13.69
C THR A 83 -5.50 1.84 -14.63
N GLU A 84 -4.39 2.52 -14.31
CA GLU A 84 -3.81 3.53 -15.19
C GLU A 84 -3.35 2.93 -16.51
N LYS A 85 -2.65 1.79 -16.46
CA LYS A 85 -2.19 1.07 -17.65
C LYS A 85 -3.36 0.64 -18.54
N ASP A 86 -4.43 0.11 -17.96
CA ASP A 86 -5.62 -0.32 -18.69
C ASP A 86 -6.30 0.86 -19.38
N HIS A 87 -6.37 2.03 -18.71
CA HIS A 87 -6.87 3.27 -19.31
C HIS A 87 -6.01 3.71 -20.51
N ALA A 88 -4.69 3.77 -20.34
CA ALA A 88 -3.78 4.16 -21.41
C ALA A 88 -3.85 3.20 -22.61
N GLU A 89 -4.00 1.90 -22.36
CA GLU A 89 -4.16 0.91 -23.42
C GLU A 89 -5.50 1.06 -24.15
N SER A 90 -6.59 1.33 -23.42
CA SER A 90 -7.91 1.60 -24.00
C SER A 90 -7.86 2.82 -24.93
N ASP A 91 -7.27 3.92 -24.47
CA ASP A 91 -7.15 5.16 -25.24
C ASP A 91 -6.32 4.94 -26.52
N ARG A 92 -5.21 4.20 -26.43
CA ARG A 92 -4.41 3.84 -27.61
C ARG A 92 -5.21 3.04 -28.63
N ARG A 93 -5.93 2.00 -28.19
CA ARG A 93 -6.74 1.16 -29.09
C ARG A 93 -7.86 1.97 -29.77
N ASN A 94 -8.49 2.87 -29.02
CA ASN A 94 -9.52 3.77 -29.55
C ASN A 94 -8.93 4.71 -30.61
N ALA A 95 -7.76 5.31 -30.34
CA ALA A 95 -7.08 6.18 -31.29
C ALA A 95 -6.67 5.44 -32.58
N GLU A 96 -6.14 4.22 -32.47
CA GLU A 96 -5.81 3.36 -33.62
C GLU A 96 -7.04 3.00 -34.45
N MET A 97 -8.15 2.63 -33.80
CA MET A 97 -9.41 2.34 -34.46
C MET A 97 -9.95 3.56 -35.21
N LEU A 98 -9.98 4.73 -34.58
CA LEU A 98 -10.42 5.98 -35.20
C LEU A 98 -9.53 6.38 -36.39
N ALA A 99 -8.22 6.21 -36.27
CA ALA A 99 -7.29 6.48 -37.36
C ALA A 99 -7.50 5.54 -38.55
N ASN A 100 -7.82 4.27 -38.31
CA ASN A 100 -8.13 3.31 -39.37
C ASN A 100 -9.44 3.66 -40.07
N ILE A 101 -10.50 3.98 -39.32
CA ILE A 101 -11.78 4.45 -39.88
C ILE A 101 -11.57 5.70 -40.74
N ALA A 102 -10.78 6.66 -40.25
CA ALA A 102 -10.48 7.88 -41.01
C ALA A 102 -9.75 7.60 -42.33
N LYS A 103 -8.85 6.61 -42.37
CA LYS A 103 -8.18 6.17 -43.61
C LYS A 103 -9.16 5.50 -44.58
N GLU A 104 -10.05 4.65 -44.08
CA GLU A 104 -11.07 3.98 -44.90
C GLU A 104 -12.06 4.97 -45.52
N LEU A 105 -12.43 6.03 -44.80
CA LEU A 105 -13.34 7.07 -45.29
C LEU A 105 -12.68 8.08 -46.25
N ALA A 106 -11.35 8.18 -46.23
CA ALA A 106 -10.59 9.10 -47.08
C ALA A 106 -10.11 8.48 -48.40
N GLY A 107 -10.21 7.15 -48.53
CA GLY A 107 -9.92 6.39 -49.77
C GLY A 107 -11.17 6.19 -50.61
#